data_AF-A0A1Y3SNG1-F1
#
_entry.id   AF-A0A1Y3SNG1-F1
#
_cell.length_a   1.000
_cell.length_b   1.000
_cell.length_c   1.000
_cell.angle_alpha   90.00
_cell.angle_beta   90.00
_cell.angle_gamma   90.00
#
_symmetry.space_group_name_H-M   'P 1'
#
loop_
_entity.id
_entity.type
_entity.pdbx_description
1 polymer ?
#
loop_
_entity_poly.entity_id
_entity_poly.type
_entity_poly.pdbx_seq_one_letter_code
_entity_poly.pdbx_strand_id
1 'polypeptide(L)'
;MKRSQKRICEIKIRFLDDELEELNRKVRKTGMSREAYCREVLNGSEVKEGPSADVPLLLREVRQNNVLLDQLVQARGELEGVRLAQLLDQIQEVEQMIVEAYSLRH
;
A
#
# COMPACT_ATOMS: atom_id res chain seq x y z
N MET A 1 -31.47 4.68 -29.77
CA MET A 1 -31.97 4.44 -28.39
C MET A 1 -30.96 3.58 -27.64
N LYS A 2 -30.22 4.14 -26.66
CA LYS A 2 -29.39 3.31 -25.77
C LYS A 2 -30.35 2.46 -24.94
N ARG A 3 -30.30 1.13 -25.07
CA ARG A 3 -31.04 0.23 -24.19
C ARG A 3 -30.64 0.56 -22.75
N SER A 4 -31.61 0.82 -21.88
CA SER A 4 -31.40 0.91 -20.44
C SER A 4 -30.77 -0.41 -20.00
N GLN A 5 -29.45 -0.42 -19.75
CA GLN A 5 -28.71 -1.63 -19.43
C GLN A 5 -29.14 -2.09 -18.03
N LYS A 6 -30.03 -3.10 -17.97
CA LYS A 6 -30.45 -3.70 -16.70
C LYS A 6 -29.24 -4.40 -16.06
N ARG A 7 -29.00 -4.13 -14.78
CA ARG A 7 -27.95 -4.81 -13.99
C ARG A 7 -28.44 -6.21 -13.64
N ILE A 8 -27.79 -7.24 -14.18
CA ILE A 8 -28.20 -8.66 -14.03
C ILE A 8 -27.09 -9.58 -13.50
N CYS A 9 -25.86 -9.09 -13.36
CA CYS A 9 -24.74 -9.85 -12.80
C CYS A 9 -24.72 -9.72 -11.28
N GLU A 10 -24.50 -10.83 -10.58
CA GLU A 10 -24.48 -10.92 -9.12
C GLU A 10 -23.11 -11.38 -8.59
N ILE A 11 -22.80 -10.99 -7.35
CA ILE A 11 -21.63 -11.45 -6.60
C ILE A 11 -22.05 -11.84 -5.19
N LYS A 12 -21.35 -12.82 -4.58
CA LYS A 12 -21.55 -13.20 -3.17
C LYS A 12 -20.35 -12.75 -2.35
N ILE A 13 -20.61 -11.98 -1.30
CA ILE A 13 -19.60 -11.53 -0.34
C ILE A 13 -19.93 -12.18 1.01
N ARG A 14 -18.94 -12.80 1.66
CA ARG A 14 -19.07 -13.37 2.99
C ARG A 14 -18.53 -12.37 4.00
N PHE A 15 -19.28 -12.15 5.07
CA PHE A 15 -18.92 -11.27 6.17
C PHE A 15 -18.99 -12.06 7.48
N LEU A 16 -18.19 -11.65 8.46
CA LEU A 16 -18.46 -11.91 9.87
C LEU A 16 -19.69 -11.09 10.33
N ASP A 17 -20.26 -11.46 11.46
CA ASP A 17 -21.48 -10.81 11.98
C ASP A 17 -21.26 -9.31 12.24
N ASP A 18 -20.12 -8.95 12.83
CA ASP A 18 -19.72 -7.57 13.14
C ASP A 18 -19.44 -6.75 11.87
N GLU A 19 -18.79 -7.33 10.87
CA GLU A 19 -18.56 -6.70 9.57
C GLU A 19 -19.89 -6.38 8.85
N LEU A 20 -20.86 -7.30 8.94
CA LEU A 20 -22.18 -7.10 8.35
C LEU A 20 -22.99 -6.03 9.08
N GLU A 21 -22.92 -5.98 10.40
CA GLU A 21 -23.52 -4.91 11.21
C GLU A 21 -22.93 -3.55 10.84
N GLU A 22 -21.60 -3.46 10.70
CA GLU A 22 -20.91 -2.23 10.32
C GLU A 22 -21.31 -1.75 8.92
N LEU A 23 -21.40 -2.67 7.95
CA LEU A 23 -21.91 -2.36 6.61
C LEU A 23 -23.34 -1.79 6.71
N ASN A 24 -24.24 -2.45 7.43
CA ASN A 24 -25.62 -2.00 7.59
C ASN A 24 -25.70 -0.61 8.25
N ARG A 25 -24.85 -0.34 9.25
CA ARG A 25 -24.75 0.96 9.92
C ARG A 25 -24.34 2.05 8.94
N LYS A 26 -23.34 1.80 8.08
CA LYS A 26 -22.89 2.75 7.04
C LYS A 26 -23.98 3.00 6.01
N VAL A 27 -24.65 1.95 5.52
CA VAL A 27 -25.73 2.04 4.52
C VAL A 27 -26.91 2.86 5.05
N ARG A 28 -27.32 2.66 6.32
CA ARG A 28 -28.42 3.43 6.93
C ARG A 28 -28.15 4.94 6.93
N LYS A 29 -26.90 5.36 7.09
CA LYS A 29 -26.52 6.78 7.10
C LYS A 29 -26.62 7.44 5.73
N THR A 30 -26.54 6.67 4.63
CA THR A 30 -26.58 7.22 3.26
C THR A 30 -27.98 7.24 2.64
N GLY A 31 -28.94 6.52 3.23
CA GLY A 31 -30.27 6.35 2.65
C GLY A 31 -30.30 5.52 1.36
N MET A 32 -29.20 4.86 1.01
CA MET A 32 -29.08 4.02 -0.19
C MET A 32 -29.46 2.57 0.12
N SER A 33 -29.76 1.79 -0.92
CA SER A 33 -29.75 0.33 -0.78
C SER A 33 -28.32 -0.18 -0.57
N ARG A 34 -28.17 -1.37 0.03
CA ARG A 34 -26.84 -1.99 0.19
C ARG A 34 -26.10 -2.13 -1.14
N GLU A 35 -26.81 -2.53 -2.20
CA GLU A 35 -26.20 -2.64 -3.54
C GLU A 35 -25.78 -1.29 -4.13
N ALA A 36 -26.58 -0.24 -3.93
CA ALA A 36 -26.22 1.10 -4.38
C ALA A 36 -24.98 1.58 -3.63
N TYR A 37 -24.97 1.43 -2.30
CA TYR A 37 -23.83 1.77 -1.45
C TYR A 37 -22.56 1.02 -1.84
N CYS A 38 -22.61 -0.32 -1.95
CA CYS A 38 -21.44 -1.11 -2.32
C CYS A 38 -20.91 -0.73 -3.71
N ARG A 39 -21.79 -0.37 -4.65
CA ARG A 39 -21.38 0.06 -5.98
C ARG A 39 -20.72 1.45 -5.98
N GLU A 40 -21.26 2.41 -5.23
CA GLU A 40 -20.62 3.72 -5.08
C GLU A 40 -19.24 3.56 -4.43
N VAL A 41 -19.14 2.72 -3.40
CA VAL A 41 -17.86 2.39 -2.76
C VAL A 41 -16.91 1.75 -3.78
N LEU A 42 -17.31 0.68 -4.48
CA LEU A 42 -16.45 -0.01 -5.44
C LEU A 42 -16.04 0.87 -6.63
N ASN A 43 -16.94 1.72 -7.12
CA ASN A 43 -16.64 2.63 -8.24
C ASN A 43 -15.77 3.82 -7.81
N GLY A 44 -15.91 4.27 -6.56
CA GLY A 44 -15.12 5.36 -5.99
C GLY A 44 -13.83 4.92 -5.32
N SER A 45 -13.62 3.62 -5.13
CA SER A 45 -12.40 3.09 -4.51
C SER A 45 -11.33 2.93 -5.56
N GLU A 46 -10.27 3.72 -5.45
CA GLU A 46 -9.02 3.45 -6.16
C GLU A 46 -8.30 2.30 -5.45
N VAL A 47 -8.39 1.09 -5.99
CA VAL A 47 -7.57 -0.03 -5.52
C VAL A 47 -6.16 0.22 -6.05
N LYS A 48 -5.28 0.76 -5.19
CA LYS A 48 -3.86 0.82 -5.51
C LYS A 48 -3.36 -0.60 -5.64
N GLU A 49 -2.84 -0.94 -6.81
CA GLU A 49 -2.15 -2.21 -7.02
C GLU A 49 -1.05 -2.32 -5.95
N GLY A 50 -0.92 -3.50 -5.36
CA GLY A 50 0.23 -3.78 -4.50
C GLY A 50 1.53 -3.49 -5.26
N PRO A 51 2.64 -3.22 -4.54
CA PRO A 51 3.92 -3.01 -5.19
C PRO A 51 4.21 -4.14 -6.18
N SER A 52 4.69 -3.82 -7.39
CA SER A 52 5.23 -4.83 -8.32
C SER A 52 6.22 -5.71 -7.56
N ALA A 53 6.30 -7.01 -7.90
CA ALA A 53 7.23 -7.95 -7.27
C ALA A 53 8.68 -7.45 -7.29
N ASP A 54 9.03 -6.57 -8.23
CA ASP A 54 10.34 -5.93 -8.35
C ASP A 54 10.64 -4.98 -7.18
N VAL A 55 9.65 -4.35 -6.56
CA VAL A 55 9.86 -3.35 -5.50
C VAL A 55 10.36 -3.99 -4.20
N PRO A 56 9.76 -5.09 -3.68
CA PRO A 56 10.34 -5.84 -2.56
C PRO A 56 11.74 -6.40 -2.85
N LEU A 57 12.01 -6.81 -4.09
CA LEU A 57 13.33 -7.30 -4.51
C LEU A 57 14.36 -6.17 -4.47
N LEU A 58 14.04 -5.01 -5.04
CA LEU A 58 14.91 -3.82 -4.99
C LEU A 58 15.16 -3.36 -3.55
N LEU A 59 14.14 -3.38 -2.68
CA LEU A 59 14.30 -3.01 -1.27
C LEU A 59 15.27 -3.95 -0.54
N ARG A 60 15.24 -5.25 -0.86
CA ARG A 60 16.19 -6.22 -0.31
C ARG A 60 17.62 -5.92 -0.74
N GLU A 61 17.84 -5.60 -2.01
CA GLU A 61 19.16 -5.23 -2.53
C GLU A 61 19.67 -3.93 -1.89
N VAL A 62 18.78 -2.95 -1.71
CA VAL A 62 19.09 -1.70 -1.00
C VAL A 62 19.57 -1.96 0.42
N ARG A 63 18.87 -2.81 1.18
CA ARG A 63 19.28 -3.21 2.53
C ARG A 63 20.65 -3.88 2.56
N GLN A 64 20.92 -4.75 1.59
CA GLN A 64 22.22 -5.43 1.50
C GLN A 64 23.33 -4.43 1.20
N ASN A 65 23.10 -3.49 0.30
CA ASN A 65 24.05 -2.42 -0.01
C ASN A 65 24.29 -1.51 1.21
N ASN A 66 23.27 -1.20 2.01
CA ASN A 66 23.42 -0.47 3.26
C ASN A 66 24.37 -1.17 4.22
N VAL A 67 24.17 -2.47 4.47
CA VAL A 67 25.07 -3.24 5.35
C VAL A 67 26.52 -3.23 4.84
N LEU A 68 26.72 -3.31 3.52
CA LEU A 68 28.05 -3.26 2.92
C LEU A 68 28.69 -1.86 3.04
N LEU A 69 27.91 -0.80 2.84
CA LEU A 69 28.37 0.58 3.01
C LEU A 69 28.73 0.86 4.47
N ASP A 70 27.92 0.41 5.44
CA ASP A 70 28.22 0.54 6.87
C ASP A 70 29.60 -0.07 7.18
N GLN A 71 29.88 -1.26 6.66
CA GLN A 71 31.18 -1.92 6.82
C GLN A 71 32.33 -1.12 6.19
N LEU A 72 32.11 -0.51 5.02
CA LEU A 72 33.12 0.34 4.35
C LEU A 72 33.38 1.64 5.11
N VAL A 73 32.36 2.24 5.73
CA VAL A 73 32.50 3.42 6.59
C VAL A 73 33.39 3.08 7.77
N GLN A 74 33.09 1.97 8.46
CA GLN A 74 33.87 1.52 9.62
C GLN A 74 35.32 1.19 9.25
N ALA A 75 35.58 0.81 8.00
CA ALA A 75 36.91 0.47 7.51
C ALA A 75 37.73 1.67 6.97
N ARG A 76 37.12 2.83 6.71
CA ARG A 76 37.78 4.01 6.11
C ARG A 76 37.92 5.17 7.11
N GLY A 77 38.98 5.96 6.96
CA GLY A 77 39.31 7.09 7.85
C GLY A 77 38.30 8.25 7.82
N GLU A 78 38.46 9.19 8.76
CA GLU A 78 37.45 10.18 9.19
C GLU A 78 36.75 10.98 8.07
N LEU A 79 37.47 11.43 7.02
CA LEU A 79 36.87 12.26 5.96
C LEU A 79 36.09 11.48 4.89
N GLU A 80 36.47 10.23 4.61
CA GLU A 80 35.74 9.35 3.68
C GLU A 80 34.57 8.67 4.41
N GLY A 81 34.76 8.32 5.70
CA GLY A 81 33.70 7.76 6.54
C GLY A 81 32.49 8.69 6.71
N VAL A 82 32.71 10.00 6.89
CA VAL A 82 31.61 10.99 7.02
C VAL A 82 30.74 11.07 5.75
N ARG A 83 31.36 11.06 4.55
CA ARG A 83 30.59 11.07 3.29
C ARG A 83 29.82 9.78 3.06
N LEU A 84 30.40 8.64 3.44
CA LEU A 84 29.74 7.35 3.31
C LEU A 84 28.56 7.22 4.29
N ALA A 85 28.70 7.73 5.52
CA ALA A 85 27.61 7.80 6.49
C ALA A 85 26.43 8.65 5.98
N GLN A 86 26.70 9.81 5.37
CA GLN A 86 25.64 10.63 4.76
C GLN A 86 24.92 9.91 3.62
N LEU A 87 25.62 9.09 2.84
CA LEU A 87 25.01 8.29 1.77
C LEU A 87 24.09 7.20 2.34
N LEU A 88 24.50 6.56 3.44
CA LEU A 88 23.70 5.58 4.16
C LEU A 88 22.40 6.17 4.70
N ASP A 89 22.48 7.33 5.33
CA ASP A 89 21.30 8.04 5.85
C ASP A 89 20.29 8.31 4.72
N GLN A 90 20.77 8.78 3.56
CA GLN A 90 19.91 9.01 2.38
C GLN A 90 19.26 7.74 1.85
N ILE A 91 19.98 6.61 1.87
CA ILE A 91 19.43 5.34 1.41
C ILE A 91 18.39 4.81 2.42
N GLN A 92 18.62 4.96 3.72
CA GLN A 92 17.66 4.60 4.76
C GLN A 92 16.38 5.44 4.67
N GLU A 93 16.47 6.74 4.37
CA GLU A 93 15.31 7.58 4.13
C GLU A 93 14.48 7.10 2.94
N VAL A 94 15.13 6.76 1.81
CA VAL A 94 14.45 6.23 0.63
C VAL A 94 13.80 4.88 0.92
N GLU A 95 14.49 4.00 1.66
CA GLU A 95 13.92 2.73 2.12
C GLU A 95 12.65 2.95 2.94
N GLN A 96 12.68 3.90 3.89
CA GLN A 96 11.54 4.23 4.73
C GLN A 96 10.37 4.78 3.90
N MET A 97 10.65 5.64 2.92
CA MET A 97 9.63 6.15 1.98
C MET A 97 8.97 5.02 1.17
N ILE A 98 9.74 4.04 0.70
CA ILE A 98 9.22 2.87 -0.03
C ILE A 98 8.35 2.02 0.91
N VAL A 99 8.82 1.77 2.13
CA VAL A 99 8.03 1.03 3.13
C VAL A 99 6.72 1.76 3.40
N GLU A 100 6.73 3.07 3.63
CA GLU A 100 5.49 3.84 3.90
C GLU A 100 4.53 3.88 2.70
N ALA A 101 5.06 3.99 1.48
CA ALA A 101 4.25 4.01 0.27
C ALA A 101 3.51 2.67 0.04
N TYR A 102 4.08 1.56 0.49
CA TYR A 102 3.59 0.20 0.19
C TYR A 102 3.17 -0.62 1.41
N SER A 103 3.35 -0.11 2.63
CA SER A 103 2.80 -0.69 3.85
C SER A 103 1.31 -0.39 3.92
N LEU A 104 0.53 -1.25 3.29
CA LEU A 104 -0.90 -1.39 3.47
C LEU A 104 -1.19 -1.61 4.97
N ARG A 105 -1.71 -0.58 5.66
CA ARG A 105 -2.52 -0.79 6.86
C ARG A 105 -3.82 -1.46 6.40
N HIS A 106 -3.91 -2.76 6.66
CA HIS A 106 -5.17 -3.50 6.67
C HIS A 106 -5.99 -3.12 7.90
#